data_AF-A0A3D3T5I8-F1
#
_entry.id   AF-A0A3D3T5I8-F1
#
_cell.length_a   1.000
_cell.length_b   1.000
_cell.length_c   1.000
_cell.angle_alpha   90.00
_cell.angle_beta   90.00
_cell.angle_gamma   90.00
#
_symmetry.space_group_name_H-M   'P 1'
#
loop_
_entity.id
_entity.type
_entity.pdbx_description
1 polymer ?
#
loop_
_entity_poly.entity_id
_entity_poly.type
_entity_poly.pdbx_seq_one_letter_code
_entity_poly.pdbx_strand_id
1 'polypeptide(L)'
;MNTVSAPIVLVDGSSYLYRAFHALPPLTNSRGLSTGAVKGVISMLRRLQKDYPESPIAVVFDAKGKTFRDELFAEYKSHRPPMPDELREQIEPIHNIVKAMGLPLLIVDGVEADDVIGTLAQQGAEKKLAVVISTGDKDMAQLVNGHVTLVNTMTETVLDRTGVKEKFGVPPELIVDFLALRGDSSDNIPGVP
;
A
#
# COMPACT_ATOMS: atom_id res chain seq x y z
N MET A 1 -33.76 -7.94 -1.90
CA MET A 1 -32.61 -7.87 -2.82
C MET A 1 -31.40 -7.50 -1.99
N ASN A 2 -30.40 -8.37 -1.86
CA ASN A 2 -29.12 -7.98 -1.26
C ASN A 2 -28.44 -7.03 -2.23
N THR A 3 -28.51 -5.73 -1.96
CA THR A 3 -27.63 -4.77 -2.61
C THR A 3 -26.22 -5.08 -2.15
N VAL A 4 -25.42 -5.73 -2.99
CA VAL A 4 -23.99 -5.88 -2.74
C VAL A 4 -23.42 -4.46 -2.76
N SER A 5 -23.12 -3.93 -1.58
CA SER A 5 -22.51 -2.62 -1.41
C SER A 5 -21.10 -2.67 -2.02
N ALA A 6 -20.74 -1.64 -2.77
CA ALA A 6 -19.40 -1.52 -3.34
C ALA A 6 -18.34 -1.57 -2.23
N PRO A 7 -17.18 -2.23 -2.46
CA PRO A 7 -16.16 -2.35 -1.44
C PRO A 7 -15.55 -0.99 -1.08
N ILE A 8 -15.01 -0.85 0.13
CA ILE A 8 -14.10 0.24 0.45
C ILE A 8 -12.73 -0.09 -0.13
N VAL A 9 -12.14 0.84 -0.89
CA VAL A 9 -10.79 0.66 -1.44
C VAL A 9 -9.79 1.48 -0.64
N LEU A 10 -8.81 0.80 -0.04
CA LEU A 10 -7.70 1.43 0.68
C LEU A 10 -6.45 1.31 -0.17
N VAL A 11 -5.87 2.45 -0.57
CA VAL A 11 -4.69 2.51 -1.42
C VAL A 11 -3.46 2.78 -0.58
N ASP A 12 -2.46 1.91 -0.71
CA ASP A 12 -1.11 2.12 -0.22
C ASP A 12 -0.36 3.08 -1.16
N GLY A 13 -0.46 4.37 -0.83
CA GLY A 13 0.12 5.48 -1.59
C GLY A 13 1.64 5.46 -1.60
N SER A 14 2.27 5.07 -0.48
CA SER A 14 3.73 4.92 -0.39
C SER A 14 4.23 3.81 -1.33
N SER A 15 3.60 2.63 -1.32
CA SER A 15 3.93 1.55 -2.26
C SER A 15 3.72 1.98 -3.71
N TYR A 16 2.65 2.71 -4.00
CA TYR A 16 2.38 3.28 -5.32
C TYR A 16 3.49 4.25 -5.76
N LEU A 17 3.95 5.13 -4.87
CA LEU A 17 5.00 6.10 -5.13
C LEU A 17 6.31 5.41 -5.56
N TYR A 18 6.79 4.46 -4.76
CA TYR A 18 8.03 3.72 -5.06
C TYR A 18 7.90 2.88 -6.32
N ARG A 19 6.77 2.19 -6.52
CA ARG A 19 6.54 1.41 -7.75
C ARG A 19 6.53 2.30 -8.98
N ALA A 20 5.87 3.44 -8.93
CA ALA A 20 5.81 4.38 -10.05
C ALA A 20 7.20 4.93 -10.40
N PHE A 21 8.03 5.21 -9.40
CA PHE A 21 9.40 5.70 -9.59
C PHE A 21 10.30 4.68 -10.30
N HIS A 22 10.19 3.39 -9.96
CA HIS A 22 11.01 2.35 -10.58
C HIS A 22 10.45 1.82 -11.91
N ALA A 23 9.14 1.89 -12.13
CA ALA A 23 8.51 1.34 -13.33
C ALA A 23 8.59 2.25 -14.56
N LEU A 24 8.68 3.57 -14.36
CA LEU A 24 8.69 4.55 -15.45
C LEU A 24 10.10 5.10 -15.68
N PRO A 25 10.46 5.43 -16.92
CA PRO A 25 11.71 6.15 -17.19
C PRO A 25 11.70 7.53 -16.49
N PRO A 26 12.87 8.15 -16.26
CA PRO A 26 12.93 9.52 -15.74
C PRO A 26 12.19 10.47 -16.69
N LEU A 27 11.06 11.01 -16.23
CA LEU A 27 10.26 11.99 -16.97
C LEU A 27 10.39 13.35 -16.30
N THR A 28 10.64 14.39 -17.09
CA THR A 28 10.73 15.77 -16.61
C THR A 28 9.75 16.67 -17.35
N ASN A 29 9.29 17.73 -16.69
CA ASN A 29 8.48 18.77 -17.33
C ASN A 29 9.36 19.89 -17.93
N SER A 30 8.73 20.87 -18.60
CA SER A 30 9.42 22.01 -19.22
C SER A 30 10.19 22.91 -18.24
N ARG A 31 9.97 22.76 -16.93
CA ARG A 31 10.70 23.46 -15.86
C ARG A 31 11.82 22.61 -15.24
N GLY A 32 12.08 21.42 -15.79
CA GLY A 32 13.11 20.50 -15.31
C GLY A 32 12.73 19.67 -14.09
N LEU A 33 11.49 19.74 -13.61
CA LEU A 33 11.04 18.97 -12.43
C LEU A 33 10.68 17.54 -12.82
N SER A 34 11.01 16.58 -11.96
CA SER A 34 10.66 15.17 -12.13
C SER A 34 9.15 14.97 -12.05
N THR A 35 8.61 14.10 -12.91
CA THR A 35 7.17 13.84 -13.03
C THR A 35 6.82 12.37 -13.26
N GLY A 36 7.82 11.49 -13.30
CA GLY A 36 7.64 10.05 -13.52
C GLY A 36 6.70 9.42 -12.48
N ALA A 37 6.99 9.61 -11.20
CA ALA A 37 6.18 9.09 -10.12
C ALA A 37 4.78 9.73 -10.09
N VAL A 38 4.67 11.03 -10.35
CA VAL A 38 3.37 11.73 -10.48
C VAL A 38 2.51 11.03 -11.54
N LYS A 39 3.04 10.85 -12.76
CA LYS A 39 2.30 10.19 -13.85
C LYS A 39 1.89 8.77 -13.47
N GLY A 40 2.78 7.99 -12.89
CA GLY A 40 2.51 6.61 -12.50
C GLY A 40 1.42 6.49 -11.44
N VAL A 41 1.55 7.22 -10.33
CA VAL A 41 0.57 7.18 -9.22
C VAL A 41 -0.82 7.58 -9.71
N ILE A 42 -0.95 8.69 -10.43
CA ILE A 42 -2.25 9.17 -10.92
C ILE A 42 -2.86 8.20 -11.93
N SER A 43 -2.04 7.54 -12.76
CA SER A 43 -2.54 6.53 -13.70
C SER A 43 -3.10 5.31 -12.97
N MET A 44 -2.42 4.85 -11.91
CA MET A 44 -2.90 3.72 -11.09
C MET A 44 -4.16 4.07 -10.30
N LEU A 45 -4.27 5.30 -9.77
CA LEU A 45 -5.48 5.77 -9.09
C LEU A 45 -6.67 5.88 -10.05
N ARG A 46 -6.47 6.42 -11.26
CA ARG A 46 -7.52 6.47 -12.28
C ARG A 46 -7.98 5.09 -12.71
N ARG A 47 -7.04 4.14 -12.84
CA ARG A 47 -7.36 2.73 -13.10
C ARG A 47 -8.24 2.18 -11.98
N LEU A 48 -7.86 2.39 -10.72
CA LEU A 48 -8.68 1.95 -9.57
C LEU A 48 -10.10 2.55 -9.59
N GLN A 49 -10.25 3.84 -9.86
CA GLN A 49 -11.58 4.46 -9.99
C GLN A 49 -12.41 3.84 -11.11
N LYS A 50 -11.77 3.42 -12.21
CA LYS A 50 -12.46 2.74 -13.30
C LYS A 50 -12.84 1.29 -12.94
N ASP A 51 -11.95 0.58 -12.27
CA ASP A 51 -12.15 -0.81 -11.87
C ASP A 51 -13.18 -0.90 -10.72
N TYR A 52 -13.34 0.17 -9.93
CA TYR A 52 -14.22 0.29 -8.76
C TYR A 52 -15.07 1.59 -8.77
N PRO A 53 -15.99 1.78 -9.73
CA PRO A 53 -16.64 3.08 -9.99
C PRO A 53 -17.52 3.60 -8.84
N GLU A 54 -18.16 2.70 -8.09
CA GLU A 54 -19.07 3.06 -6.99
C GLU A 54 -18.41 2.95 -5.61
N SER A 55 -17.11 2.65 -5.57
CA SER A 55 -16.40 2.37 -4.32
C SER A 55 -15.85 3.65 -3.70
N PRO A 56 -16.01 3.88 -2.39
CA PRO A 56 -15.24 4.89 -1.70
C PRO A 56 -13.76 4.48 -1.68
N ILE A 57 -12.88 5.38 -2.17
CA ILE A 57 -11.44 5.14 -2.26
C ILE A 57 -10.71 6.12 -1.33
N ALA A 58 -9.88 5.61 -0.42
CA ALA A 58 -8.99 6.41 0.41
C ALA A 58 -7.53 6.07 0.09
N VAL A 59 -6.65 7.08 0.09
CA VAL A 59 -5.22 6.92 -0.15
C VAL A 59 -4.46 7.20 1.13
N VAL A 60 -3.56 6.30 1.51
CA VAL A 60 -2.77 6.37 2.73
C VAL A 60 -1.30 6.50 2.37
N PHE A 61 -0.60 7.47 2.96
CA PHE A 61 0.84 7.66 2.81
C PHE A 61 1.51 7.61 4.19
N ASP A 62 2.77 7.18 4.20
CA ASP A 62 3.59 7.23 5.41
C ASP A 62 3.77 8.67 5.87
N ALA A 63 3.73 8.86 7.19
CA ALA A 63 4.16 10.10 7.80
C ALA A 63 5.68 10.26 7.71
N LYS A 64 6.15 11.50 7.86
CA LYS A 64 7.58 11.75 8.02
C LYS A 64 7.99 11.43 9.46
N GLY A 65 9.18 10.85 9.60
CA GLY A 65 9.80 10.65 10.91
C GLY A 65 9.90 9.17 11.28
N LYS A 66 10.21 8.93 12.55
CA LYS A 66 10.31 7.59 13.11
C LYS A 66 8.94 7.10 13.55
N THR A 67 8.80 5.78 13.60
CA THR A 67 7.64 5.07 14.12
C THR A 67 8.00 4.33 15.40
N PHE A 68 7.01 3.72 16.04
CA PHE A 68 7.26 2.85 17.19
C PHE A 68 8.14 1.62 16.84
N ARG A 69 8.21 1.20 15.57
CA ARG A 69 9.07 0.08 15.14
C ARG A 69 10.55 0.43 15.26
N ASP A 70 10.93 1.68 14.99
CA ASP A 70 12.30 2.17 15.17
C ASP A 70 12.78 2.10 16.62
N GLU A 71 11.86 2.22 17.59
CA GLU A 71 12.15 2.10 19.02
C GLU A 71 12.27 0.64 19.46
N LEU A 72 11.48 -0.25 18.86
CA LEU A 72 11.47 -1.68 19.18
C LEU A 72 12.66 -2.44 18.58
N PHE A 73 13.09 -2.09 17.37
CA PHE A 73 14.17 -2.75 16.67
C PHE A 73 15.03 -1.73 15.91
N ALA A 74 16.21 -1.41 16.47
CA ALA A 74 17.08 -0.37 15.93
C ALA A 74 17.60 -0.66 14.51
N GLU A 75 17.65 -1.92 14.09
CA GLU A 75 18.06 -2.32 12.75
C GLU A 75 16.89 -2.43 11.75
N TYR A 76 15.67 -2.08 12.15
CA TYR A 76 14.49 -2.11 11.29
C TYR A 76 14.68 -1.17 10.09
N LYS A 77 14.54 -1.71 8.87
CA LYS A 77 14.73 -0.97 7.60
C LYS A 77 16.05 -0.18 7.50
N SER A 78 17.05 -0.48 8.35
CA SER A 78 18.29 0.31 8.48
C SER A 78 19.14 0.36 7.21
N HIS A 79 19.01 -0.67 6.36
CA HIS A 79 19.70 -0.78 5.08
C HIS A 79 18.97 -0.07 3.92
N ARG A 80 17.76 0.46 4.13
CA ARG A 80 17.02 1.15 3.06
C ARG A 80 17.75 2.45 2.71
N PRO A 81 18.08 2.69 1.42
CA PRO A 81 18.66 3.95 1.01
C PRO A 81 17.68 5.10 1.28
N PRO A 82 18.18 6.31 1.55
CA PRO A 82 17.32 7.47 1.69
C PRO A 82 16.53 7.68 0.40
N MET A 83 15.29 8.18 0.54
CA MET A 83 14.45 8.47 -0.60
C MET A 83 15.17 9.43 -1.58
N PRO A 84 15.29 9.09 -2.88
CA PRO A 84 15.93 9.95 -3.87
C PRO A 84 15.29 11.35 -3.92
N ASP A 85 16.10 12.39 -4.14
CA ASP A 85 15.62 13.79 -4.22
C ASP A 85 14.52 13.95 -5.27
N GLU A 86 14.72 13.35 -6.44
CA GLU A 86 13.79 13.32 -7.57
C GLU A 86 12.44 12.70 -7.20
N LEU A 87 12.42 11.73 -6.27
CA LEU A 87 11.18 11.14 -5.78
C LEU A 87 10.53 12.03 -4.72
N ARG A 88 11.34 12.59 -3.82
CA ARG A 88 10.87 13.43 -2.72
C ARG A 88 10.16 14.68 -3.20
N GLU A 89 10.68 15.34 -4.25
CA GLU A 89 10.05 16.54 -4.82
C GLU A 89 8.68 16.26 -5.45
N GLN A 90 8.37 14.99 -5.77
CA GLN A 90 7.11 14.59 -6.39
C GLN A 90 6.00 14.28 -5.37
N ILE A 91 6.32 14.10 -4.09
CA ILE A 91 5.34 13.73 -3.04
C ILE A 91 4.26 14.79 -2.88
N GLU A 92 4.66 16.04 -2.66
CA GLU A 92 3.70 17.13 -2.44
C GLU A 92 2.79 17.36 -3.66
N PRO A 93 3.31 17.40 -4.91
CA PRO A 93 2.47 17.37 -6.11
C PRO A 93 1.46 16.21 -6.14
N ILE A 94 1.88 15.00 -5.79
CA ILE A 94 1.00 13.82 -5.75
C ILE A 94 -0.11 14.03 -4.73
N HIS A 95 0.22 14.44 -3.51
CA HIS A 95 -0.77 14.71 -2.46
C HIS A 95 -1.79 15.76 -2.89
N ASN A 96 -1.33 16.83 -3.53
CA ASN A 96 -2.20 17.90 -4.03
C ASN A 96 -3.15 17.38 -5.12
N ILE A 97 -2.66 16.55 -6.04
CA ILE A 97 -3.52 15.95 -7.09
C ILE A 97 -4.51 14.95 -6.48
N VAL A 98 -4.10 14.12 -5.53
CA VAL A 98 -5.00 13.17 -4.84
C VAL A 98 -6.18 13.91 -4.19
N LYS A 99 -5.89 14.99 -3.46
CA LYS A 99 -6.93 15.86 -2.87
C LYS A 99 -7.80 16.51 -3.95
N ALA A 100 -7.21 17.00 -5.03
CA ALA A 100 -7.94 17.61 -6.15
C ALA A 100 -8.83 16.60 -6.91
N MET A 101 -8.48 15.31 -6.90
CA MET A 101 -9.33 14.23 -7.40
C MET A 101 -10.54 13.94 -6.49
N GLY A 102 -10.63 14.60 -5.32
CA GLY A 102 -11.68 14.38 -4.34
C GLY A 102 -11.46 13.14 -3.46
N LEU A 103 -10.26 12.54 -3.49
CA LEU A 103 -9.95 11.36 -2.71
C LEU A 103 -9.46 11.75 -1.30
N PRO A 104 -10.01 11.14 -0.23
CA PRO A 104 -9.42 11.23 1.10
C PRO A 104 -7.94 10.83 1.08
N LEU A 105 -7.09 11.70 1.63
CA LEU A 105 -5.67 11.47 1.83
C LEU A 105 -5.38 11.39 3.34
N LEU A 106 -4.89 10.25 3.80
CA LEU A 106 -4.54 10.01 5.20
C LEU A 106 -3.02 9.92 5.36
N ILE A 107 -2.51 10.67 6.32
CA ILE A 107 -1.12 10.66 6.77
C ILE A 107 -1.19 10.79 8.29
N VAL A 108 -0.73 9.78 9.03
CA VAL A 108 -0.88 9.70 10.49
C VAL A 108 0.49 9.57 11.11
N ASP A 109 0.86 10.56 11.93
CA ASP A 109 2.18 10.59 12.58
C ASP A 109 2.34 9.45 13.60
N GLY A 110 3.56 8.92 13.71
CA GLY A 110 3.95 7.90 14.69
C GLY A 110 3.66 6.45 14.28
N VAL A 111 2.98 6.23 13.16
CA VAL A 111 2.68 4.91 12.58
C VAL A 111 3.00 4.88 11.09
N GLU A 112 3.14 3.68 10.53
CA GLU A 112 3.32 3.47 9.09
C GLU A 112 1.96 3.42 8.37
N ALA A 113 1.96 3.56 7.05
CA ALA A 113 0.75 3.50 6.24
C ALA A 113 0.05 2.14 6.34
N ASP A 114 0.82 1.08 6.52
CA ASP A 114 0.33 -0.29 6.71
C ASP A 114 -0.53 -0.43 7.98
N ASP A 115 -0.17 0.24 9.08
CA ASP A 115 -0.91 0.25 10.35
C ASP A 115 -2.26 0.93 10.19
N VAL A 116 -2.29 2.06 9.47
CA VAL A 116 -3.52 2.82 9.18
C VAL A 116 -4.44 1.99 8.29
N ILE A 117 -3.88 1.38 7.23
CA ILE A 117 -4.63 0.50 6.32
C ILE A 117 -5.17 -0.71 7.08
N GLY A 118 -4.34 -1.38 7.89
CA GLY A 118 -4.72 -2.54 8.68
C GLY A 118 -5.85 -2.21 9.66
N THR A 119 -5.74 -1.08 10.35
CA THR A 119 -6.79 -0.58 11.26
C THR A 119 -8.11 -0.35 10.53
N LEU A 120 -8.10 0.35 9.40
CA LEU A 120 -9.31 0.63 8.61
C LEU A 120 -9.91 -0.64 8.00
N ALA A 121 -9.07 -1.55 7.52
CA ALA A 121 -9.50 -2.82 6.94
C ALA A 121 -10.17 -3.71 7.99
N GLN A 122 -9.59 -3.80 9.19
CA GLN A 122 -10.18 -4.52 10.32
C GLN A 122 -11.53 -3.92 10.71
N GLN A 123 -11.61 -2.60 10.89
CA GLN A 123 -12.87 -1.93 11.22
C GLN A 123 -13.95 -2.13 10.14
N GLY A 124 -13.56 -2.17 8.86
CA GLY A 124 -14.45 -2.49 7.75
C GLY A 124 -14.98 -3.93 7.84
N ALA A 125 -14.09 -4.89 8.07
CA ALA A 125 -14.41 -6.30 8.21
C ALA A 125 -15.33 -6.58 9.42
N GLU A 126 -15.10 -5.93 10.57
CA GLU A 126 -15.96 -6.01 11.76
C GLU A 126 -17.37 -5.49 11.48
N LYS A 127 -17.50 -4.50 10.61
CA LYS A 127 -18.78 -3.97 10.10
C LYS A 127 -19.35 -4.79 8.93
N LYS A 128 -18.73 -5.92 8.57
CA LYS A 128 -19.10 -6.80 7.46
C LYS A 128 -19.12 -6.09 6.09
N LEU A 129 -18.32 -5.03 5.95
CA LEU A 129 -18.13 -4.33 4.68
C LEU A 129 -17.04 -5.05 3.88
N ALA A 130 -17.23 -5.16 2.57
CA ALA A 130 -16.16 -5.62 1.70
C ALA A 130 -15.05 -4.54 1.65
N VAL A 131 -13.79 -4.95 1.79
CA VAL A 131 -12.62 -4.08 1.75
C VAL A 131 -11.64 -4.63 0.73
N VAL A 132 -11.14 -3.76 -0.13
CA VAL A 132 -10.07 -4.04 -1.08
C VAL A 132 -8.87 -3.19 -0.69
N ILE A 133 -7.74 -3.82 -0.39
CA ILE A 133 -6.48 -3.12 -0.16
C ILE A 133 -5.67 -3.15 -1.45
N SER A 134 -5.39 -2.00 -2.03
CA SER A 134 -4.54 -1.89 -3.20
C SER A 134 -3.10 -1.61 -2.82
N THR A 135 -2.27 -2.65 -2.89
CA THR A 135 -0.87 -2.61 -2.49
C THR A 135 -0.04 -3.63 -3.27
N GLY A 136 1.26 -3.39 -3.37
CA GLY A 136 2.24 -4.39 -3.79
C GLY A 136 2.90 -5.14 -2.63
N ASP A 137 2.62 -4.74 -1.39
CA ASP A 137 3.23 -5.29 -0.20
C ASP A 137 2.68 -6.68 0.11
N LYS A 138 3.59 -7.63 0.31
CA LYS A 138 3.26 -9.01 0.64
C LYS A 138 2.81 -9.15 2.10
N ASP A 139 3.24 -8.26 2.98
CA ASP A 139 2.97 -8.34 4.42
C ASP A 139 1.48 -8.12 4.69
N MET A 140 0.83 -7.34 3.83
CA MET A 140 -0.61 -7.10 3.86
C MET A 140 -1.43 -8.38 3.61
N ALA A 141 -0.83 -9.47 3.12
CA ALA A 141 -1.51 -10.76 2.96
C ALA A 141 -2.05 -11.31 4.30
N GLN A 142 -1.47 -10.89 5.43
CA GLN A 142 -1.96 -11.24 6.76
C GLN A 142 -3.39 -10.73 7.04
N LEU A 143 -3.81 -9.65 6.39
CA LEU A 143 -5.11 -9.01 6.61
C LEU A 143 -6.25 -9.69 5.83
N VAL A 144 -5.93 -10.57 4.89
CA VAL A 144 -6.91 -11.23 4.01
C VAL A 144 -7.85 -12.13 4.82
N ASN A 145 -9.15 -11.93 4.65
CA ASN A 145 -10.18 -12.72 5.32
C ASN A 145 -11.47 -12.78 4.48
N GLY A 146 -12.61 -13.15 5.07
CA GLY A 146 -13.90 -13.24 4.35
C GLY A 146 -14.44 -11.90 3.82
N HIS A 147 -13.89 -10.77 4.28
CA HIS A 147 -14.31 -9.42 3.92
C HIS A 147 -13.18 -8.59 3.28
N VAL A 148 -11.91 -8.97 3.48
CA VAL A 148 -10.74 -8.24 2.99
C VAL A 148 -10.02 -9.01 1.89
N THR A 149 -9.80 -8.38 0.75
CA THR A 149 -8.95 -8.89 -0.34
C THR A 149 -7.87 -7.88 -0.71
N LEU A 150 -6.79 -8.36 -1.33
CA LEU A 150 -5.74 -7.48 -1.88
C LEU A 150 -5.84 -7.40 -3.39
N VAL A 151 -5.50 -6.26 -3.96
CA VAL A 151 -5.32 -6.09 -5.41
C VAL A 151 -3.99 -5.41 -5.73
N ASN A 152 -3.22 -6.03 -6.61
CA ASN A 152 -2.05 -5.39 -7.20
C ASN A 152 -2.37 -5.00 -8.64
N THR A 153 -2.57 -3.70 -8.85
CA THR A 153 -2.99 -3.10 -10.13
C THR A 153 -1.96 -3.21 -11.25
N MET A 154 -0.73 -3.62 -10.95
CA MET A 154 0.32 -3.79 -11.97
C MET A 154 0.50 -5.22 -12.44
N THR A 155 0.27 -6.20 -11.58
CA THR A 155 0.25 -7.62 -11.96
C THR A 155 -1.16 -8.12 -12.26
N GLU A 156 -2.17 -7.27 -12.06
CA GLU A 156 -3.60 -7.61 -12.19
C GLU A 156 -4.01 -8.79 -11.31
N THR A 157 -3.29 -8.98 -10.19
CA THR A 157 -3.53 -10.08 -9.27
C THR A 157 -4.46 -9.63 -8.16
N VAL A 158 -5.49 -10.43 -7.91
CA VAL A 158 -6.33 -10.35 -6.71
C VAL A 158 -5.91 -11.49 -5.78
N LEU A 159 -5.66 -11.18 -4.51
CA LEU A 159 -5.37 -12.18 -3.47
C LEU A 159 -6.53 -12.23 -2.49
N ASP A 160 -7.30 -13.31 -2.59
CA ASP A 160 -8.20 -13.78 -1.56
C ASP A 160 -7.51 -14.86 -0.71
N ARG A 161 -8.24 -15.48 0.22
CA ARG A 161 -7.68 -16.52 1.09
C ARG A 161 -7.06 -17.69 0.30
N THR A 162 -7.64 -18.07 -0.83
CA THR A 162 -7.13 -19.15 -1.68
C THR A 162 -5.85 -18.70 -2.38
N GLY A 163 -5.87 -17.51 -2.97
CA GLY A 163 -4.69 -16.92 -3.63
C GLY A 163 -3.52 -16.72 -2.66
N VAL A 164 -3.76 -16.38 -1.40
CA VAL A 164 -2.70 -16.31 -0.37
C VAL A 164 -2.09 -17.70 -0.14
N LYS A 165 -2.91 -18.74 0.02
CA LYS A 165 -2.41 -20.12 0.20
C LYS A 165 -1.60 -20.60 -1.00
N GLU A 166 -2.07 -20.34 -2.21
CA GLU A 166 -1.37 -20.72 -3.44
C GLU A 166 -0.03 -20.00 -3.58
N LYS A 167 0.00 -18.70 -3.24
CA LYS A 167 1.21 -17.88 -3.39
C LYS A 167 2.26 -18.13 -2.31
N PHE A 168 1.86 -18.31 -1.04
CA PHE A 168 2.77 -18.38 0.09
C PHE A 168 2.88 -19.78 0.71
N GLY A 169 2.01 -20.72 0.35
CA GLY A 169 1.95 -22.06 0.95
C GLY A 169 1.31 -22.09 2.35
N VAL A 170 0.92 -20.94 2.90
CA VAL A 170 0.30 -20.79 4.22
C VAL A 170 -0.97 -19.95 4.13
N PRO A 171 -1.95 -20.14 5.03
CA PRO A 171 -3.13 -19.26 5.10
C PRO A 171 -2.77 -17.86 5.63
N PRO A 172 -3.64 -16.84 5.40
CA PRO A 172 -3.44 -15.46 5.87
C PRO A 172 -3.01 -15.33 7.34
N GLU A 173 -3.66 -16.07 8.24
CA GLU A 173 -3.40 -16.04 9.68
C GLU A 173 -1.99 -16.50 10.09
N LEU A 174 -1.22 -17.14 9.19
CA LEU A 174 0.15 -17.59 9.43
C LEU A 174 1.19 -16.78 8.65
N ILE A 175 0.80 -15.72 7.93
CA ILE A 175 1.73 -14.91 7.13
C ILE A 175 2.79 -14.24 8.01
N VAL A 176 2.39 -13.72 9.17
CA VAL A 176 3.32 -13.07 10.11
C VAL A 176 4.37 -14.07 10.60
N ASP A 177 3.94 -15.23 11.10
CA ASP A 177 4.86 -16.28 11.55
C ASP A 177 5.76 -16.77 10.40
N PHE A 178 5.20 -16.95 9.21
CA PHE A 178 5.95 -17.36 8.03
C PHE A 178 7.05 -16.38 7.66
N LEU A 179 6.75 -15.08 7.63
CA LEU A 179 7.73 -14.04 7.32
C LEU A 179 8.78 -13.89 8.43
N ALA A 180 8.36 -13.99 9.69
CA ALA A 180 9.27 -13.96 10.83
C ALA A 180 10.26 -15.13 10.83
N LEU A 181 9.83 -16.34 10.42
CA LEU A 181 10.68 -17.51 10.33
C LEU A 181 11.57 -17.49 9.08
N ARG A 182 11.01 -17.16 7.93
CA ARG A 182 11.74 -17.13 6.64
C ARG A 182 12.75 -15.98 6.57
N GLY A 183 12.46 -14.88 7.27
CA GLY A 183 13.12 -13.61 7.10
C GLY A 183 12.52 -12.78 5.97
N ASP A 184 12.77 -11.48 6.06
CA ASP A 184 12.39 -10.47 5.09
C ASP A 184 13.55 -9.52 4.84
N SER A 185 14.24 -9.68 3.71
CA SER A 185 15.34 -8.82 3.33
C SER A 185 14.92 -7.37 3.08
N SER A 186 13.68 -7.12 2.68
CA SER A 186 13.19 -5.75 2.42
C SER A 186 13.01 -4.92 3.69
N ASP A 187 12.75 -5.60 4.80
CA ASP A 187 12.56 -5.03 6.14
C ASP A 187 13.73 -5.31 7.10
N ASN A 188 14.78 -5.95 6.59
CA ASN A 188 15.95 -6.38 7.35
C ASN A 188 15.61 -7.31 8.53
N ILE A 189 14.66 -8.22 8.31
CA ILE A 189 14.29 -9.29 9.25
C ILE A 189 15.13 -10.53 8.88
N PRO A 190 16.05 -10.99 9.74
CA PRO A 190 17.00 -12.05 9.37
C PRO A 190 16.37 -13.44 9.24
N GLY A 191 15.20 -13.66 9.86
CA GLY A 191 14.59 -15.00 9.96
C GLY A 191 15.24 -15.86 11.04
N VAL A 192 14.89 -17.13 11.05
CA VAL A 192 15.48 -18.14 11.95
C VAL A 192 16.45 -19.02 11.14
N PRO A 193 17.74 -19.14 11.55
CA PRO A 193 18.75 -19.94 10.87
C PRO A 193 18.55 -21.45 11.00
#